data_AF-A0A7C3CBD8-F1
#
_entry.id   AF-A0A7C3CBD8-F1
#
_cell.length_a   1.000
_cell.length_b   1.000
_cell.length_c   1.000
_cell.angle_alpha   90.00
_cell.angle_beta   90.00
_cell.angle_gamma   90.00
#
_symmetry.space_group_name_H-M   'P 1'
#
loop_
_entity.id
_entity.type
_entity.pdbx_description
1 polymer ?
#
loop_
_entity_poly.entity_id
_entity_poly.type
_entity_poly.pdbx_seq_one_letter_code
_entity_poly.pdbx_strand_id
1 'polypeptide(L)'
;MQLYQRQQFDFLLMTATERFVDRLIQRNMGADNALKRLRADPNGEGVWLDEFANAIFQDFLLDNVGGACFVLQAMEKSQIDSVPSGKIETVLIAMARTAFTALMRSKTEEHLEQEAMYS
;
A
#
# COMPACT_ATOMS: atom_id res chain seq x y z
N MET A 1 -3.43 -14.18 13.04
CA MET A 1 -4.08 -12.94 13.53
C MET A 1 -5.53 -13.21 13.93
N GLN A 2 -6.08 -12.52 14.93
CA GLN A 2 -7.50 -12.67 15.34
C GLN A 2 -8.46 -12.01 14.33
N LEU A 3 -9.73 -12.44 14.29
CA LEU A 3 -10.70 -11.96 13.30
C LEU A 3 -10.89 -10.43 13.31
N TYR A 4 -11.00 -9.82 14.49
CA TYR A 4 -11.18 -8.37 14.58
C TYR A 4 -9.96 -7.59 14.08
N GLN A 5 -8.75 -8.10 14.31
CA GLN A 5 -7.51 -7.49 13.80
C GLN A 5 -7.45 -7.60 12.29
N ARG A 6 -7.94 -8.71 11.73
CA ARG A 6 -8.07 -8.86 10.28
C ARG A 6 -9.03 -7.83 9.69
N GLN A 7 -10.19 -7.64 10.31
CA GLN A 7 -11.15 -6.61 9.91
C GLN A 7 -10.56 -5.19 10.01
N GLN A 8 -9.78 -4.90 11.05
CA GLN A 8 -9.06 -3.63 11.17
C GLN A 8 -8.06 -3.42 10.03
N PHE A 9 -7.31 -4.46 9.68
CA PHE A 9 -6.37 -4.40 8.56
C PHE A 9 -7.08 -4.20 7.22
N ASP A 10 -8.17 -4.95 6.98
CA ASP A 10 -8.93 -4.85 5.74
C ASP A 10 -9.55 -3.44 5.60
N PHE A 11 -10.04 -2.85 6.69
CA PHE A 11 -10.53 -1.47 6.71
C PHE A 11 -9.42 -0.44 6.43
N LEU A 12 -8.25 -0.61 7.05
CA LEU A 12 -7.07 0.23 6.79
C LEU A 12 -6.68 0.18 5.31
N LEU A 13 -6.58 -1.03 4.75
CA LEU A 13 -6.19 -1.25 3.36
C LEU A 13 -7.19 -0.62 2.38
N MET A 14 -8.49 -0.83 2.61
CA MET A 14 -9.55 -0.23 1.81
C MET A 14 -9.45 1.30 1.84
N THR A 15 -9.38 1.88 3.04
CA THR A 15 -9.27 3.33 3.25
C THR A 15 -8.04 3.92 2.55
N ALA A 16 -6.89 3.26 2.67
CA ALA A 16 -5.65 3.72 2.05
C ALA A 16 -5.72 3.63 0.52
N THR A 17 -6.29 2.54 0.00
CA THR A 17 -6.46 2.32 -1.45
C THR A 17 -7.37 3.38 -2.07
N GLU A 18 -8.56 3.60 -1.51
CA GLU A 18 -9.53 4.60 -2.00
C GLU A 18 -8.91 6.00 -2.03
N ARG A 19 -8.28 6.42 -0.93
CA ARG A 19 -7.60 7.73 -0.85
C ARG A 19 -6.49 7.88 -1.89
N PHE A 20 -5.78 6.80 -2.20
CA PHE A 20 -4.71 6.85 -3.19
C PHE A 20 -5.26 6.91 -4.62
N VAL A 21 -6.28 6.10 -4.93
CA VAL A 21 -6.98 6.12 -6.22
C VAL A 21 -7.51 7.51 -6.51
N ASP A 22 -8.24 8.13 -5.58
CA ASP A 22 -8.83 9.46 -5.78
C ASP A 22 -7.77 10.50 -6.17
N ARG A 23 -6.64 10.49 -5.44
CA ARG A 23 -5.51 11.39 -5.71
C ARG A 23 -4.88 11.09 -7.07
N LEU A 24 -4.74 9.82 -7.41
CA LEU A 24 -4.18 9.39 -8.69
C LEU A 24 -5.04 9.85 -9.87
N ILE A 25 -6.35 9.63 -9.80
CA ILE A 25 -7.28 10.02 -10.87
C ILE A 25 -7.26 11.53 -11.05
N GLN A 26 -7.37 12.30 -9.96
CA GLN A 26 -7.35 13.76 -10.01
C GLN A 26 -6.05 14.29 -10.62
N ARG A 27 -4.91 13.73 -10.19
CA ARG A 27 -3.60 14.21 -10.61
C ARG A 27 -3.22 13.83 -12.03
N ASN A 28 -3.69 12.68 -12.50
CA ASN A 28 -3.36 12.15 -13.82
C ASN A 28 -4.50 12.37 -14.84
N MET A 29 -5.53 13.13 -14.46
CA MET A 29 -6.66 13.51 -15.31
C MET A 29 -7.42 12.29 -15.86
N GLY A 30 -7.74 11.32 -14.99
CA GLY A 30 -8.53 10.14 -15.33
C GLY A 30 -7.89 8.81 -14.96
N ALA A 31 -8.73 7.77 -14.86
CA ALA A 31 -8.34 6.42 -14.44
C ALA A 31 -7.35 5.75 -15.41
N ASP A 32 -7.55 5.89 -16.72
CA ASP A 32 -6.65 5.31 -17.74
C ASP A 32 -5.21 5.83 -17.63
N ASN A 33 -5.06 7.15 -17.49
CA ASN A 33 -3.75 7.79 -17.37
C ASN A 33 -3.08 7.43 -16.04
N ALA A 34 -3.86 7.39 -14.96
CA ALA A 34 -3.39 6.94 -13.66
C ALA A 34 -2.87 5.50 -13.71
N LEU A 35 -3.63 4.57 -14.31
CA LEU A 35 -3.26 3.16 -14.43
C LEU A 35 -1.99 2.98 -15.27
N LYS A 36 -1.89 3.68 -16.42
CA LYS A 36 -0.69 3.65 -17.27
C LYS A 36 0.55 4.11 -16.51
N ARG A 37 0.43 5.21 -15.75
CA ARG A 37 1.55 5.77 -14.96
C ARG A 37 1.94 4.87 -13.79
N LEU A 38 0.97 4.36 -13.04
CA LEU A 38 1.20 3.43 -11.93
C LEU A 38 1.95 2.17 -12.39
N ARG A 39 1.61 1.63 -13.57
CA ARG A 39 2.30 0.46 -14.13
C ARG A 39 3.70 0.77 -14.65
N ALA A 40 3.88 1.94 -15.25
CA ALA A 40 5.17 2.35 -15.81
C ALA A 40 6.19 2.66 -14.71
N ASP A 41 5.81 3.47 -13.72
CA ASP A 41 6.64 3.83 -12.59
C ASP A 41 5.77 4.16 -11.36
N PRO A 42 5.63 3.22 -10.40
CA PRO A 42 4.87 3.44 -9.16
C PRO A 42 5.39 4.58 -8.30
N ASN A 43 6.62 5.04 -8.51
CA ASN A 43 7.23 6.15 -7.77
C ASN A 43 7.57 7.34 -8.67
N GLY A 44 7.04 7.35 -9.90
CA GLY A 44 7.19 8.44 -10.84
C GLY A 44 6.39 9.67 -10.45
N GLU A 45 6.69 10.79 -11.12
CA GLU A 45 5.94 12.03 -10.96
C GLU A 45 4.45 11.80 -11.29
N GLY A 46 3.59 12.03 -10.31
CA GLY A 46 2.15 11.76 -10.46
C GLY A 46 1.64 10.68 -9.51
N VAL A 47 2.52 9.80 -9.02
CA VAL A 47 2.14 8.55 -8.35
C VAL A 47 2.68 8.46 -6.92
N TRP A 48 4.01 8.44 -6.73
CA TRP A 48 4.68 8.39 -5.41
C TRP A 48 4.05 7.41 -4.40
N LEU A 49 3.86 6.15 -4.82
CA LEU A 49 3.21 5.14 -4.01
C LEU A 49 3.95 4.89 -2.69
N ASP A 50 5.30 4.82 -2.71
CA ASP A 50 6.08 4.57 -1.51
C ASP A 50 5.96 5.72 -0.51
N GLU A 51 5.94 6.97 -0.98
CA GLU A 51 5.74 8.14 -0.11
C GLU A 51 4.35 8.12 0.52
N PHE A 52 3.33 7.76 -0.25
CA PHE A 52 1.98 7.64 0.28
C PHE A 52 1.88 6.49 1.30
N ALA A 53 2.48 5.32 1.03
CA ALA A 53 2.51 4.22 1.98
C ALA A 53 3.28 4.59 3.27
N ASN A 54 4.38 5.34 3.16
CA ASN A 54 5.09 5.90 4.31
C ASN A 54 4.20 6.82 5.15
N ALA A 55 3.45 7.71 4.50
CA ALA A 55 2.52 8.60 5.20
C ALA A 55 1.41 7.81 5.91
N ILE A 56 0.86 6.76 5.29
CA ILE A 56 -0.11 5.85 5.94
C ILE A 56 0.50 5.20 7.18
N PHE A 57 1.75 4.74 7.12
CA PHE A 57 2.40 4.15 8.28
C PHE A 57 2.56 5.15 9.44
N GLN A 58 2.84 6.42 9.14
CA GLN A 58 2.93 7.47 10.16
C GLN A 58 1.55 7.85 10.71
N ASP A 59 0.59 8.10 9.83
CA ASP A 59 -0.77 8.56 10.18
C ASP A 59 -1.52 7.52 11.04
N PHE A 60 -1.28 6.23 10.80
CA PHE A 60 -1.92 5.13 11.53
C PHE A 60 -1.02 4.53 12.63
N LEU A 61 0.11 5.18 12.96
CA LEU A 61 1.04 4.73 14.00
C LEU A 61 1.53 3.28 13.80
N LEU A 62 1.83 2.92 12.56
CA LEU A 62 2.34 1.61 12.15
C LEU A 62 3.87 1.58 12.06
N ASP A 63 4.53 2.73 12.13
CA ASP A 63 5.98 2.95 12.02
C ASP A 63 6.76 2.56 13.29
N ASN A 64 6.32 1.50 13.96
CA ASN A 64 6.95 0.91 15.13
C ASN A 64 6.83 -0.63 15.07
N VAL A 65 7.51 -1.31 15.99
CA VAL A 65 7.54 -2.79 16.02
C VAL A 65 6.13 -3.41 16.11
N GLY A 66 5.23 -2.83 16.91
CA GLY A 66 3.88 -3.36 17.10
C GLY A 66 3.04 -3.24 15.82
N GLY A 67 3.06 -2.07 15.20
CA GLY A 67 2.39 -1.81 13.92
C GLY A 67 2.94 -2.64 12.77
N ALA A 68 4.26 -2.77 12.67
CA ALA A 68 4.91 -3.62 11.69
C ALA A 68 4.48 -5.09 11.85
N CYS A 69 4.48 -5.61 13.08
CA CYS A 69 4.01 -6.97 13.36
C CYS A 69 2.52 -7.16 13.00
N PHE A 70 1.67 -6.18 13.28
CA PHE A 70 0.25 -6.21 12.87
C PHE A 70 0.09 -6.36 11.35
N VAL A 71 0.81 -5.56 10.56
CA VAL A 71 0.80 -5.66 9.10
C VAL A 71 1.36 -7.00 8.63
N LEU A 72 2.51 -7.43 9.17
CA LEU A 72 3.14 -8.69 8.76
C LEU A 72 2.27 -9.91 9.08
N GLN A 73 1.53 -9.90 10.19
CA GLN A 73 0.57 -10.95 10.48
C GLN A 73 -0.60 -10.99 9.48
N ALA A 74 -1.03 -9.85 8.95
CA ALA A 74 -2.02 -9.79 7.87
C ALA A 74 -1.49 -10.34 6.53
N MET A 75 -0.18 -10.23 6.35
CA MET A 75 0.55 -10.54 5.13
C MET A 75 1.38 -11.82 5.23
N GLU A 76 1.10 -12.71 6.20
CA GLU A 76 1.94 -13.88 6.51
C GLU A 76 2.24 -14.82 5.32
N LYS A 77 1.36 -14.81 4.30
CA LYS A 77 1.49 -15.64 3.09
C LYS A 77 2.15 -14.92 1.92
N SER A 78 2.51 -13.66 2.09
CA SER A 78 3.11 -12.83 1.04
C SER A 78 4.58 -13.17 0.90
N GLN A 79 5.06 -13.20 -0.35
CA GLN A 79 6.48 -13.35 -0.63
C GLN A 79 7.18 -11.99 -0.52
N ILE A 80 8.41 -12.00 0.01
CA ILE A 80 9.31 -10.85 -0.01
C ILE A 80 10.60 -11.34 -0.67
N ASP A 81 11.07 -10.62 -1.69
CA ASP A 81 12.21 -11.07 -2.50
C ASP A 81 13.55 -10.86 -1.79
N SER A 82 13.62 -9.90 -0.86
CA SER A 82 14.82 -9.64 -0.07
C SER A 82 14.48 -9.24 1.36
N VAL A 83 15.17 -9.83 2.33
CA VAL A 83 15.07 -9.42 3.74
C VAL A 83 16.11 -8.32 4.02
N PRO A 84 15.68 -7.13 4.48
CA PRO A 84 16.62 -6.07 4.85
C PRO A 84 17.54 -6.49 6.00
N SER A 85 18.77 -5.98 6.02
CA SER A 85 19.71 -6.17 7.13
C SER A 85 19.67 -5.00 8.11
N GLY A 86 19.78 -5.26 9.41
CA GLY A 86 19.90 -4.20 10.42
C GLY A 86 19.31 -4.58 11.77
N LYS A 87 18.93 -3.56 12.55
CA LYS A 87 18.20 -3.75 13.82
C LYS A 87 16.82 -4.34 13.54
N ILE A 88 16.34 -5.20 14.44
CA ILE A 88 15.05 -5.89 14.32
C ILE A 88 13.92 -4.92 13.99
N GLU A 89 13.82 -3.79 14.70
CA GLU A 89 12.82 -2.75 14.46
C GLU A 89 12.85 -2.23 13.01
N THR A 90 14.03 -1.83 12.54
CA THR A 90 14.21 -1.32 11.18
C THR A 90 13.85 -2.38 10.13
N VAL A 91 14.23 -3.64 10.37
CA VAL A 91 13.93 -4.76 9.47
C VAL A 91 12.43 -5.03 9.41
N LEU A 92 11.75 -5.12 10.56
CA LEU A 92 10.32 -5.39 10.62
C LEU A 92 9.50 -4.28 9.95
N ILE A 93 9.83 -3.01 10.23
CA ILE A 93 9.13 -1.87 9.62
C ILE A 93 9.35 -1.88 8.10
N ALA A 94 10.59 -2.11 7.64
CA ALA A 94 10.89 -2.17 6.21
C ALA A 94 10.16 -3.32 5.50
N MET A 95 10.10 -4.51 6.11
CA MET A 95 9.35 -5.65 5.58
C MET A 95 7.85 -5.36 5.51
N ALA A 96 7.28 -4.84 6.61
CA ALA A 96 5.86 -4.49 6.68
C ALA A 96 5.48 -3.48 5.60
N ARG A 97 6.27 -2.41 5.44
CA ARG A 97 6.04 -1.38 4.44
C ARG A 97 6.15 -1.94 3.02
N THR A 98 7.17 -2.74 2.75
CA THR A 98 7.37 -3.34 1.41
C THR A 98 6.17 -4.20 1.03
N ALA A 99 5.74 -5.08 1.94
CA ALA A 99 4.60 -5.95 1.72
C ALA A 99 3.30 -5.14 1.53
N PHE A 100 3.02 -4.19 2.42
CA PHE A 100 1.83 -3.35 2.35
C PHE A 100 1.77 -2.54 1.06
N THR A 101 2.90 -1.98 0.63
CA THR A 101 3.01 -1.17 -0.59
C THR A 101 2.72 -2.01 -1.83
N ALA A 102 3.24 -3.24 -1.89
CA ALA A 102 2.95 -4.18 -2.98
C ALA A 102 1.46 -4.54 -3.03
N LEU A 103 0.83 -4.76 -1.87
CA LEU A 103 -0.61 -5.05 -1.79
C LEU A 103 -1.45 -3.85 -2.22
N MET A 104 -1.10 -2.65 -1.75
CA MET A 104 -1.77 -1.42 -2.17
C MET A 104 -1.67 -1.22 -3.68
N ARG A 105 -0.48 -1.40 -4.27
CA ARG A 105 -0.31 -1.32 -5.72
C ARG A 105 -1.32 -2.21 -6.44
N SER A 106 -1.38 -3.50 -6.06
CA SER A 106 -2.31 -4.45 -6.66
C SER A 106 -3.76 -3.98 -6.54
N LYS A 107 -4.18 -3.50 -5.37
CA LYS A 107 -5.56 -3.06 -5.12
C LYS A 107 -5.91 -1.77 -5.85
N THR A 108 -4.96 -0.84 -5.95
CA THR A 108 -5.10 0.38 -6.73
C THR A 108 -5.21 0.05 -8.22
N GLU A 109 -4.39 -0.87 -8.75
CA GLU A 109 -4.50 -1.31 -10.14
C GLU A 109 -5.88 -1.93 -10.42
N GLU A 110 -6.34 -2.87 -9.58
CA GLU A 110 -7.69 -3.48 -9.70
C GLU A 110 -8.80 -2.42 -9.73
N HIS A 111 -8.73 -1.42 -8.84
CA HIS A 111 -9.74 -0.37 -8.74
C HIS A 111 -9.72 0.57 -9.96
N LEU A 112 -8.54 0.99 -10.40
CA LEU A 112 -8.40 1.82 -11.59
C LEU A 112 -8.86 1.11 -12.87
N GLU A 113 -8.63 -0.20 -12.98
CA GLU A 113 -9.17 -1.01 -14.08
C GLU A 113 -10.70 -1.01 -14.09
N GLN A 114 -11.33 -1.19 -12.93
CA GLN A 114 -12.79 -1.14 -12.82
C GLN A 114 -13.33 0.24 -13.21
N GLU A 115 -12.75 1.31 -12.68
CA GLU A 115 -13.15 2.69 -13.02
C GLU A 115 -12.97 2.99 -14.52
N ALA A 116 -11.86 2.57 -15.12
CA ALA A 116 -11.61 2.74 -16.55
C ALA A 116 -12.59 1.97 -17.46
N MET A 117 -13.17 0.86 -16.98
CA MET A 117 -14.19 0.12 -17.74
C MET A 117 -15.56 0.81 -17.74
N TYR A 118 -15.84 1.67 -16.76
CA TYR A 118 -17.13 2.33 -16.59
C TYR A 118 -17.12 3.83 -16.94
N SER A 119 -15.95 4.42 -17.19
CA SER A 119 -15.76 5.81 -17.63
C SER A 119 -15.82 5.98 -19.16
#